data_AF-A0A939I2C5-F1
#
_entry.id   AF-A0A939I2C5-F1
#
_cell.length_a   1.000
_cell.length_b   1.000
_cell.length_c   1.000
_cell.angle_alpha   90.00
_cell.angle_beta   90.00
_cell.angle_gamma   90.00
#
_symmetry.space_group_name_H-M   'P 1'
#
loop_
_entity.id
_entity.type
_entity.pdbx_description
1 polymer ?
#
loop_
_entity_poly.entity_id
_entity_poly.type
_entity_poly.pdbx_seq_one_letter_code
_entity_poly.pdbx_strand_id
1 'polypeptide(L)' 'MGLLLAADFGSPQLRRRLFFLGCRQDLGMIHLPLPTHGSESELFQLKPYVTVGEVFAGLPEIVGIN' A
#
# COMPACT_ATOMS: atom_id res chain seq x y z
N MET A 1 -5.40 -17.39 0.72
CA MET A 1 -6.30 -16.22 0.63
C MET A 1 -5.86 -15.20 1.66
N GLY A 2 -5.92 -13.91 1.35
CA GLY A 2 -5.61 -12.90 2.37
C GLY A 2 -6.16 -11.52 2.04
N LEU A 3 -6.43 -10.76 3.11
CA LEU A 3 -6.96 -9.42 3.06
C LEU A 3 -5.80 -8.43 3.17
N LEU A 4 -5.56 -7.65 2.12
CA LEU A 4 -4.51 -6.64 2.12
C LEU A 4 -5.10 -5.24 2.17
N LEU A 5 -4.45 -4.34 2.91
CA LEU A 5 -4.75 -2.92 2.97
C LEU A 5 -3.73 -2.17 2.12
N ALA A 6 -4.18 -1.34 1.18
CA ALA A 6 -3.29 -0.60 0.29
C ALA A 6 -2.30 0.34 1.01
N ALA A 7 -2.70 0.90 2.16
CA ALA A 7 -1.85 1.77 2.98
C ALA A 7 -0.57 1.07 3.48
N ASP A 8 -0.65 -0.23 3.79
CA ASP A 8 0.50 -1.05 4.21
C ASP A 8 1.57 -1.17 3.11
N PHE A 9 1.24 -0.77 1.88
CA PHE A 9 2.10 -0.81 0.71
C PHE A 9 2.35 0.57 0.09
N GLY A 10 2.14 1.65 0.86
CA GLY A 10 2.55 3.02 0.49
C GLY A 10 1.50 3.83 -0.27
N SER A 11 0.27 3.34 -0.40
CA SER A 11 -0.83 4.11 -0.97
C SER A 11 -1.44 5.05 0.09
N PRO A 12 -1.74 6.34 -0.23
CA PRO A 12 -2.38 7.27 0.70
C PRO A 12 -3.90 7.02 0.82
N GLN A 13 -4.33 5.74 0.86
CA GLN A 13 -5.74 5.36 0.84
C GLN A 13 -6.01 4.12 1.71
N LEU A 14 -7.08 4.19 2.50
CA LEU A 14 -7.62 3.03 3.23
C LEU A 14 -8.51 2.18 2.31
N ARG A 15 -7.88 1.27 1.55
CA ARG A 15 -8.58 0.37 0.62
C ARG A 15 -8.21 -1.09 0.89
N ARG A 16 -9.15 -1.85 1.46
CA ARG A 16 -9.00 -3.29 1.70
C ARG A 16 -9.48 -4.11 0.49
N ARG A 17 -8.73 -5.14 0.10
CA ARG A 17 -9.10 -6.08 -0.97
C ARG A 17 -8.71 -7.50 -0.60
N LEU A 18 -9.55 -8.46 -0.99
CA LEU A 18 -9.32 -9.89 -0.80
C LEU A 18 -8.56 -10.44 -2.01
N PHE A 19 -7.45 -11.13 -1.77
CA PHE A 19 -6.62 -11.73 -2.79
C PHE A 19 -6.69 -13.26 -2.71
N PHE A 20 -7.00 -13.86 -3.86
CA PHE A 20 -6.89 -15.29 -4.10
C PHE A 20 -5.76 -15.51 -5.09
N LEU A 21 -4.78 -16.31 -4.71
CA LEU A 21 -3.65 -16.69 -5.56
C LEU A 21 -3.79 -18.17 -5.88
N GLY A 22 -3.90 -18.49 -7.17
CA GLY A 22 -3.79 -19.84 -7.68
C GLY A 22 -2.47 -19.99 -8.40
N CYS A 23 -1.75 -21.07 -8.13
CA CYS A 23 -0.53 -21.42 -8.85
C CYS A 23 -0.53 -22.90 -9.22
N ARG A 24 0.17 -23.27 -10.29
CA ARG A 24 0.30 -24.67 -10.69
C ARG A 24 1.10 -25.43 -9.63
N GLN A 25 0.75 -26.69 -9.39
CA GLN A 25 1.36 -27.50 -8.32
C GLN A 25 2.89 -27.63 -8.46
N ASP A 26 3.41 -27.67 -9.68
CA ASP A 26 4.85 -27.77 -9.97
C ASP A 26 5.64 -26.50 -9.62
N LEU A 27 4.96 -25.37 -9.42
CA LEU A 27 5.58 -24.08 -9.11
C LEU A 27 5.63 -23.79 -7.59
N GLY A 28 5.07 -24.67 -6.76
CA GLY A 28 5.12 -24.54 -5.30
C GLY A 28 4.01 -23.65 -4.72
N MET A 29 4.37 -22.74 -3.80
CA MET A 29 3.43 -21.88 -3.08
C MET A 29 3.81 -20.41 -3.21
N ILE A 30 2.82 -19.57 -3.49
CA ILE A 30 2.98 -18.10 -3.54
C ILE A 30 2.47 -17.50 -2.23
N HIS A 31 3.34 -16.77 -1.55
CA HIS A 31 2.99 -16.02 -0.34
C HIS A 31 2.54 -14.60 -0.67
N LEU A 32 1.64 -14.05 0.15
CA LEU A 32 1.32 -12.62 0.08
C LEU A 32 2.52 -11.80 0.57
N PRO A 33 2.73 -10.60 0.03
CA PRO A 33 3.81 -9.73 0.47
C PRO A 33 3.61 -9.28 1.91
N LEU A 34 4.71 -9.10 2.63
CA LEU A 34 4.73 -8.46 3.94
C LEU A 34 4.51 -6.94 3.78
N PRO A 35 3.89 -6.28 4.76
CA PRO A 35 3.70 -4.83 4.74
C PRO A 35 5.06 -4.12 4.68
N THR A 36 5.08 -2.99 4.00
CA THR A 36 6.26 -2.10 3.89
C THR A 36 6.07 -0.80 4.66
N HIS A 37 4.81 -0.45 4.94
CA HIS A 37 4.41 0.73 5.68
C HIS A 37 3.52 0.33 6.87
N GLY A 38 3.55 1.14 7.93
CA GLY A 38 2.79 0.88 9.14
C GLY A 38 2.68 2.12 10.02
N SER A 39 1.88 2.03 11.07
CA SER A 39 1.97 2.98 12.19
C SER A 39 3.34 2.83 12.84
N GLU A 40 3.99 3.95 13.17
CA GLU A 40 5.34 4.00 13.75
C GLU A 40 5.52 2.95 14.85
N SER A 41 6.21 1.86 14.49
CA SER A 41 6.63 0.81 15.40
C SER A 41 8.01 0.39 14.97
N GLU A 42 9.02 0.83 15.72
CA GLU A 42 10.44 0.57 15.46
C GLU A 42 10.75 -0.94 15.39
N LEU A 43 9.89 -1.77 15.98
CA LEU A 43 10.05 -3.23 16.06
C LEU A 43 10.08 -3.90 14.68
N PHE A 44 9.42 -3.32 13.67
CA PHE A 44 9.28 -3.93 12.34
C PHE A 44 9.99 -3.15 11.22
N GLN A 45 10.69 -2.07 11.54
CA GLN A 45 11.40 -1.21 10.57
C GLN A 45 10.52 -0.79 9.37
N LEU A 46 9.22 -0.58 9.61
CA LEU A 46 8.28 -0.16 8.57
C LEU A 46 8.41 1.33 8.29
N LYS A 47 8.16 1.73 7.04
CA LYS A 47 8.01 3.15 6.70
C LYS A 47 6.72 3.69 7.33
N PRO A 48 6.68 4.97 7.72
CA PRO A 48 5.43 5.59 8.16
C PRO A 48 4.42 5.56 7.01
N TYR A 49 3.12 5.49 7.33
CA TYR A 49 2.08 5.59 6.30
C TYR A 49 2.18 6.90 5.51
N VAL A 50 1.96 6.79 4.20
CA VAL A 50 1.98 7.94 3.29
C VAL A 50 0.66 8.71 3.40
N THR A 51 0.76 10.04 3.51
CA THR A 51 -0.40 10.93 3.57
C THR A 51 -0.78 11.47 2.19
N VAL A 52 -2.01 11.96 2.07
CA VAL A 52 -2.45 12.66 0.84
C VAL A 52 -1.60 13.91 0.61
N GLY A 53 -1.25 14.66 1.66
CA GLY A 53 -0.42 15.86 1.52
C GLY A 53 0.96 15.56 0.92
N GLU A 54 1.60 14.48 1.36
CA GLU A 54 2.90 14.05 0.81
C GLU A 54 2.82 13.66 -0.66
N VAL A 55 1.77 12.94 -1.08
CA VAL A 55 1.61 12.52 -2.49
C VAL A 55 1.27 13.68 -3.41
N PHE A 56 0.54 14.67 -2.91
CA PHE A 56 0.14 15.85 -3.69
C PHE A 56 1.16 17.00 -3.58
N ALA A 57 2.21 16.85 -2.77
CA ALA A 57 3.26 17.86 -2.63
C ALA A 57 3.97 18.07 -3.98
N GLY A 58 3.97 19.32 -4.46
CA GLY A 58 4.62 19.71 -5.72
C GLY A 58 3.72 19.67 -6.95
N LEU A 59 2.43 19.39 -6.80
CA LEU A 59 1.48 19.61 -7.88
C LEU A 59 1.29 21.12 -8.14
N PRO A 60 1.12 21.53 -9.41
CA PRO A 60 0.86 22.92 -9.74
C PRO A 60 -0.47 23.38 -9.16
N GLU A 61 -0.57 24.67 -8.83
CA GLU A 61 -1.85 25.27 -8.53
C GLU A 61 -2.76 25.18 -9.76
N ILE A 62 -4.00 24.76 -9.54
CA ILE A 62 -5.00 24.79 -10.60
C ILE A 62 -5.41 26.25 -10.76
N VAL A 63 -4.83 26.92 -11.75
CA VAL A 63 -5.32 28.22 -12.21
C VAL A 63 -6.65 27.95 -12.90
N GLY A 64 -7.75 28.35 -12.25
CA GLY A 64 -9.08 28.18 -12.82
C GLY A 64 -9.14 28.81 -14.22
N ILE A 65 -9.60 28.03 -15.20
CA ILE A 65 -10.20 28.56 -16.42
C ILE A 65 -11.51 29.25 -16.03
N ASN A 66 -11.39 30.50 -15.56
CA ASN A 66 -12.48 31.48 -15.60
C ASN A 66 -12.24 32.39 -16.80
#